data_AF-A0A3D0QAS0-F1
#
_entry.id   AF-A0A3D0QAS0-F1
#
_cell.length_a   1.000
_cell.length_b   1.000
_cell.length_c   1.000
_cell.angle_alpha   90.00
_cell.angle_beta   90.00
_cell.angle_gamma   90.00
#
_symmetry.space_group_name_H-M   'P 1'
#
loop_
_entity.id
_entity.type
_entity.pdbx_description
1 polymer ?
#
loop_
_entity_poly.entity_id
_entity_poly.type
_entity_poly.pdbx_seq_one_letter_code
_entity_poly.pdbx_strand_id
1 'polypeptide(L)'
;MLRLSIPPIVTSVLKRRPAVTYTVAAVAVVTFILYLSAGGAAAKSDVSVTPTKGQFLVTVTITGELQAKSSINIMGSENARAAGVWQMKLTNIIPEGTVVKKGEFVAELDKSEITNRLKESQLNLQKLEAQFTQTKLDSTLTLSQARDELVNLFYAQEEKRIVVDQS
;
A
#
# COMPACT_ATOMS: atom_id res chain seq x y z
N MET A 1 6.12 81.15 -44.95
CA MET A 1 6.90 82.00 -45.86
C MET A 1 7.06 81.27 -47.19
N LEU A 2 6.04 81.33 -48.05
CA LEU A 2 6.12 80.95 -49.47
C LEU A 2 5.03 81.77 -50.16
N ARG A 3 5.41 82.85 -50.83
CA ARG A 3 4.52 83.73 -51.58
C ARG A 3 4.08 82.99 -52.84
N LEU A 4 2.78 82.73 -52.99
CA LEU A 4 2.23 82.34 -54.29
C LEU A 4 1.40 83.51 -54.85
N SER A 5 1.99 84.09 -55.88
CA SER A 5 1.51 85.16 -56.73
C SER A 5 0.14 84.82 -57.33
N ILE A 6 -0.79 85.77 -57.26
CA ILE A 6 -2.10 85.69 -57.91
C ILE A 6 -1.93 86.15 -59.38
N PRO A 7 -2.19 85.30 -60.39
CA PRO A 7 -2.16 85.71 -61.79
C PRO A 7 -3.36 86.61 -62.16
N PRO A 8 -3.19 87.59 -63.07
CA PRO A 8 -4.12 88.70 -63.29
C PRO A 8 -5.25 88.30 -64.25
N ILE A 9 -6.12 87.39 -63.82
CA ILE A 9 -7.35 87.05 -64.57
C ILE A 9 -8.61 87.42 -63.72
N VAL A 10 -8.40 87.95 -62.51
CA VAL A 10 -9.44 88.18 -61.51
C VAL A 10 -10.24 89.48 -61.75
N THR A 11 -9.88 90.32 -62.72
CA THR A 11 -10.52 91.64 -62.90
C THR A 11 -11.47 91.78 -64.08
N SER A 12 -11.66 90.76 -64.94
CA SER A 12 -12.50 90.91 -66.14
C SER A 12 -13.84 90.14 -66.12
N VAL A 13 -14.15 89.37 -65.07
CA VAL A 13 -15.45 88.66 -64.94
C VAL A 13 -16.34 89.23 -63.83
N LEU A 14 -15.82 90.16 -63.01
CA LEU A 14 -16.51 90.72 -61.84
C LEU A 14 -17.60 91.76 -62.15
N LYS A 15 -18.05 91.92 -63.40
CA LYS A 15 -19.12 92.87 -63.73
C LYS A 15 -20.11 92.46 -64.81
N ARG A 16 -20.20 91.17 -65.17
CA ARG A 16 -21.16 90.75 -66.22
C ARG A 16 -22.07 89.57 -65.89
N ARG A 17 -21.80 88.71 -64.88
CA ARG A 17 -22.71 87.60 -64.50
C ARG A 17 -22.68 87.25 -63.01
N PRO A 18 -23.57 87.81 -62.16
CA PRO A 18 -23.62 87.51 -60.72
C PRO A 18 -24.01 86.04 -60.43
N ALA A 19 -24.57 85.32 -61.40
CA ALA A 19 -24.98 83.92 -61.21
C ALA A 19 -23.80 82.95 -61.00
N VAL A 20 -22.63 83.20 -61.61
CA VAL A 20 -21.49 82.26 -61.58
C VAL A 20 -20.73 82.31 -60.24
N THR A 21 -20.74 83.46 -59.56
CA THR A 21 -20.12 83.61 -58.24
C THR A 21 -20.92 82.91 -57.14
N TYR A 22 -22.26 82.92 -57.22
CA TYR A 22 -23.11 82.20 -56.27
C TYR A 22 -22.99 80.67 -56.43
N THR A 23 -22.82 80.16 -57.65
CA THR A 23 -22.65 78.72 -57.87
C THR A 23 -21.34 78.18 -57.30
N VAL A 24 -20.23 78.93 -57.41
CA VAL A 24 -18.94 78.50 -56.85
C VAL A 24 -18.95 78.55 -55.32
N ALA A 25 -19.59 79.57 -54.72
CA ALA A 25 -19.76 79.65 -53.27
C ALA A 25 -20.65 78.52 -52.72
N ALA A 26 -21.74 78.17 -53.42
CA ALA A 26 -22.62 77.08 -53.02
C ALA A 26 -21.91 75.72 -53.05
N VAL A 27 -21.11 75.45 -54.09
CA VAL A 27 -20.34 74.19 -54.19
C VAL A 27 -19.30 74.08 -53.08
N ALA A 28 -18.61 75.17 -52.73
CA ALA A 28 -17.63 75.19 -51.65
C ALA A 28 -18.28 74.95 -50.26
N VAL A 29 -19.48 75.48 -50.03
CA VAL A 29 -20.22 75.24 -48.78
C VAL A 29 -20.72 73.80 -48.70
N VAL A 30 -21.21 73.23 -49.80
CA VAL A 30 -21.67 71.84 -49.83
C VAL A 30 -20.51 70.86 -49.61
N THR A 31 -19.35 71.10 -50.21
CA THR A 31 -18.17 70.25 -49.99
C THR A 31 -17.63 70.36 -48.56
N PHE A 32 -17.68 71.56 -47.96
CA PHE A 32 -17.29 71.77 -46.56
C PHE A 32 -18.25 71.07 -45.58
N ILE A 33 -19.57 71.14 -45.82
CA ILE A 33 -20.58 70.43 -45.02
C ILE A 33 -20.40 68.91 -45.13
N LEU A 34 -20.14 68.41 -46.34
CA LEU A 34 -19.89 66.98 -46.54
C LEU A 34 -18.62 66.52 -45.81
N TYR A 35 -17.55 67.30 -45.84
CA TYR A 35 -16.31 66.98 -45.12
C TYR A 35 -16.50 66.99 -43.60
N LEU A 36 -17.33 67.89 -43.07
CA LEU A 36 -17.66 67.94 -41.64
C LEU A 36 -18.56 66.76 -41.20
N SER A 37 -19.44 66.28 -42.09
CA SER A 37 -20.33 65.15 -41.82
C SER A 37 -19.65 63.77 -41.92
N ALA A 38 -18.53 63.67 -42.63
CA ALA A 38 -17.78 62.42 -42.81
C ALA A 38 -16.87 62.07 -41.61
N GLY A 39 -16.72 62.97 -40.63
CA GLY A 39 -15.95 62.76 -39.41
C GLY A 39 -16.72 62.04 -38.29
N GLY A 40 -17.41 60.95 -38.60
CA GLY A 40 -18.11 60.12 -37.62
C GLY A 40 -17.36 58.82 -37.36
N ALA A 41 -16.37 58.84 -36.46
CA ALA A 41 -15.68 57.62 -36.05
C ALA A 41 -16.65 56.72 -35.26
N ALA A 42 -16.93 55.53 -35.78
CA ALA A 42 -17.74 54.53 -35.11
C ALA A 42 -17.07 54.12 -33.78
N ALA A 43 -17.66 54.54 -32.66
CA ALA A 43 -17.26 54.11 -31.33
C ALA A 43 -17.55 52.61 -31.20
N LYS A 44 -16.50 51.79 -31.09
CA LYS A 44 -16.61 50.39 -30.73
C LYS A 44 -17.26 50.33 -29.34
N SER A 45 -18.47 49.80 -29.25
CA SER A 45 -19.16 49.59 -27.97
C SER A 45 -18.51 48.40 -27.27
N ASP A 46 -17.49 48.69 -26.47
CA ASP A 46 -16.88 47.71 -25.58
C ASP A 46 -17.81 47.47 -24.39
N VAL A 47 -18.34 46.26 -24.28
CA VAL A 47 -19.27 45.87 -23.21
C VAL A 47 -18.45 45.64 -21.94
N SER A 48 -18.47 46.62 -21.04
CA SER A 48 -17.80 46.52 -19.75
C SER A 48 -18.81 46.23 -18.63
N VAL A 49 -18.57 45.18 -17.85
CA VAL A 49 -19.36 44.79 -16.68
C VAL A 49 -18.53 44.97 -15.40
N THR A 50 -19.18 45.47 -14.35
CA THR A 50 -18.54 45.69 -13.03
C THR A 50 -18.50 44.39 -12.22
N PRO A 51 -17.33 43.96 -11.69
CA PRO A 51 -17.24 42.73 -10.92
C PRO A 51 -17.81 42.90 -9.51
N THR A 52 -18.63 41.93 -9.08
CA THR A 52 -19.17 41.83 -7.71
C THR A 52 -18.32 40.91 -6.85
N LYS A 53 -17.98 41.35 -5.63
CA LYS A 53 -17.20 40.54 -4.67
C LYS A 53 -18.14 39.61 -3.90
N GLY A 54 -17.78 38.34 -3.82
CA GLY A 54 -18.45 37.31 -3.03
C GLY A 54 -17.44 36.31 -2.48
N GLN A 55 -17.88 35.40 -1.60
CA GLN A 55 -17.00 34.34 -1.10
C GLN A 55 -16.80 33.30 -2.21
N PHE A 56 -15.54 33.11 -2.63
CA PHE A 56 -15.17 32.10 -3.61
C PHE A 56 -14.59 30.89 -2.89
N LEU A 57 -15.41 29.84 -2.74
CA LEU A 57 -14.96 28.58 -2.14
C LEU A 57 -14.32 27.70 -3.22
N VAL A 58 -13.04 27.37 -3.03
CA VAL A 58 -12.31 26.44 -3.89
C VAL A 58 -12.36 25.06 -3.25
N THR A 59 -13.26 24.20 -3.73
CA THR A 59 -13.32 22.80 -3.32
C THR A 59 -12.44 21.97 -4.24
N VAL A 60 -11.39 21.37 -3.69
CA VAL A 60 -10.52 20.44 -4.41
C VAL A 60 -11.00 19.03 -4.16
N THR A 61 -11.58 18.38 -5.17
CA THR A 61 -11.98 16.97 -5.11
C THR A 61 -10.80 16.11 -5.50
N ILE A 62 -10.29 15.32 -4.55
CA ILE A 62 -9.21 14.36 -4.79
C ILE A 62 -9.85 12.99 -5.00
N THR A 63 -9.51 12.34 -6.11
CA THR A 63 -9.83 10.94 -6.35
C THR A 63 -8.75 10.06 -5.75
N GLY A 64 -9.14 9.00 -5.05
CA GLY A 64 -8.22 8.01 -4.48
C GLY A 64 -8.90 6.66 -4.33
N GLU A 65 -8.10 5.63 -4.10
CA GLU A 65 -8.59 4.27 -3.87
C GLU A 65 -8.65 3.96 -2.38
N LEU A 66 -9.68 3.22 -1.97
CA LEU A 66 -9.80 2.73 -0.61
C LEU A 66 -8.88 1.52 -0.44
N GLN A 67 -8.05 1.56 0.61
CA GLN A 67 -7.25 0.42 1.04
C GLN A 67 -7.74 -0.10 2.40
N ALA A 68 -7.57 -1.39 2.62
CA ALA A 68 -7.89 -2.01 3.91
C ALA A 68 -6.99 -1.42 5.01
N LYS A 69 -7.59 -1.10 6.17
CA LYS A 69 -6.86 -0.58 7.34
C LYS A 69 -5.78 -1.55 7.82
N SER A 70 -6.01 -2.84 7.69
CA SER A 70 -5.06 -3.91 8.02
C SER A 70 -5.41 -5.13 7.18
N SER A 71 -4.39 -5.78 6.63
CA SER A 71 -4.51 -7.04 5.89
C SER A 71 -3.55 -8.04 6.52
N ILE A 72 -4.08 -9.18 6.94
CA ILE A 72 -3.31 -10.26 7.56
C ILE A 72 -3.62 -11.54 6.79
N ASN A 73 -2.58 -12.23 6.35
CA ASN A 73 -2.72 -13.54 5.75
C ASN A 73 -2.66 -14.62 6.84
N ILE A 74 -3.67 -15.49 6.91
CA ILE A 74 -3.72 -16.59 7.87
C ILE A 74 -3.02 -17.79 7.23
N MET A 75 -1.85 -18.14 7.76
CA MET A 75 -1.05 -19.26 7.26
C MET A 75 -1.15 -20.47 8.21
N GLY A 76 -0.95 -21.67 7.66
CA GLY A 76 -0.78 -22.88 8.47
C GLY A 76 0.48 -22.82 9.34
N SER A 77 0.58 -23.71 10.32
CA SER A 77 1.74 -23.79 11.21
C SER A 77 3.02 -24.05 10.42
N GLU A 78 4.02 -23.15 10.53
CA GLU A 78 5.34 -23.32 9.89
C GLU A 78 6.06 -24.57 10.40
N ASN A 79 5.81 -24.94 11.66
CA ASN A 79 6.40 -26.11 12.30
C ASN A 79 5.77 -27.44 11.88
N ALA A 80 4.74 -27.43 11.02
CA ALA A 80 4.13 -28.66 10.52
C ALA A 80 5.16 -29.55 9.79
N ARG A 81 6.07 -28.95 9.03
CA ARG A 81 7.15 -29.68 8.35
C ARG A 81 8.14 -30.32 9.32
N ALA A 82 8.50 -29.61 10.39
CA ALA A 82 9.37 -30.14 11.43
C ALA A 82 8.71 -31.30 12.19
N ALA A 83 7.38 -31.27 12.34
CA ALA A 83 6.59 -32.36 12.89
C ALA A 83 6.36 -33.53 11.91
N GLY A 84 6.97 -33.49 10.72
CA GLY A 84 6.85 -34.55 9.71
C GLY A 84 5.53 -34.57 8.96
N VAL A 85 4.76 -33.47 9.01
CA VAL A 85 3.51 -33.30 8.25
C VAL A 85 3.83 -32.64 6.92
N TRP A 86 3.68 -33.40 5.86
CA TRP A 86 3.96 -32.94 4.49
C TRP A 86 2.72 -32.42 3.79
N GLN A 87 1.57 -33.00 4.12
CA GLN A 87 0.29 -32.65 3.53
C GLN A 87 -0.64 -32.08 4.61
N MET A 88 -0.89 -30.77 4.52
CA MET A 88 -1.88 -30.11 5.35
C MET A 88 -3.19 -30.03 4.57
N LYS A 89 -4.16 -30.84 4.96
CA LYS A 89 -5.52 -30.78 4.44
C LYS A 89 -6.41 -29.99 5.38
N LEU A 90 -7.28 -29.15 4.83
CA LEU A 90 -8.35 -28.52 5.61
C LEU A 90 -9.49 -29.51 5.78
N THR A 91 -9.89 -29.75 7.02
CA THR A 91 -11.05 -30.57 7.38
C THR A 91 -12.32 -29.72 7.39
N ASN A 92 -12.23 -28.49 7.88
CA ASN A 92 -13.35 -27.57 7.97
C ASN A 92 -12.88 -26.13 7.78
N ILE A 93 -13.72 -25.28 7.20
CA ILE A 93 -13.47 -23.85 7.02
C ILE A 93 -14.77 -23.06 7.17
N ILE A 94 -14.68 -21.87 7.76
CA ILE A 94 -15.81 -20.96 7.86
C ILE A 94 -16.20 -20.41 6.47
N PRO A 95 -17.48 -20.09 6.21
CA PRO A 95 -17.89 -19.49 4.95
C PRO A 95 -17.21 -18.14 4.68
N GLU A 96 -16.95 -17.87 3.40
CA GLU A 96 -16.37 -16.61 2.95
C GLU A 96 -17.27 -15.41 3.30
N GLY A 97 -16.65 -14.26 3.58
CA GLY A 97 -17.36 -13.04 3.98
C GLY A 97 -17.84 -13.01 5.44
N THR A 98 -17.47 -14.01 6.25
CA THR A 98 -17.81 -14.05 7.67
C THR A 98 -16.90 -13.10 8.47
N VAL A 99 -17.50 -12.31 9.36
CA VAL A 99 -16.77 -11.41 10.26
C VAL A 99 -16.31 -12.19 11.49
N VAL A 100 -14.99 -12.40 11.61
CA VAL A 100 -14.37 -13.11 12.73
C VAL A 100 -13.54 -12.16 13.60
N LYS A 101 -13.47 -12.46 14.89
CA LYS A 101 -12.62 -11.75 15.85
C LYS A 101 -11.25 -12.43 15.96
N LYS A 102 -10.28 -11.70 16.54
CA LYS A 102 -8.95 -12.26 16.81
C LYS A 102 -9.06 -13.49 17.72
N GLY A 103 -8.49 -14.60 17.26
CA GLY A 103 -8.48 -15.88 17.98
C GLY A 103 -9.74 -16.72 17.78
N GLU A 104 -10.69 -16.25 16.98
CA GLU A 104 -11.85 -17.05 16.60
C GLU A 104 -11.48 -18.15 15.60
N PHE A 105 -12.30 -19.18 15.56
CA PHE A 105 -12.13 -20.30 14.66
C PHE A 105 -12.29 -19.86 13.20
N VAL A 106 -11.34 -20.25 12.34
CA VAL A 106 -11.35 -19.93 10.91
C VAL A 106 -11.29 -21.20 10.07
N ALA A 107 -10.34 -22.08 10.38
CA ALA A 107 -10.16 -23.35 9.67
C ALA A 107 -9.60 -24.43 10.61
N GLU A 108 -9.96 -25.67 10.35
CA GLU A 108 -9.40 -26.85 10.99
C GLU A 108 -8.52 -27.62 10.01
N LEU A 109 -7.32 -27.99 10.46
CA LEU A 109 -6.43 -28.86 9.73
C LEU A 109 -6.62 -30.32 10.16
N ASP A 110 -6.40 -31.26 9.25
CA ASP A 110 -6.42 -32.69 9.55
C ASP A 110 -5.27 -33.04 10.51
N LYS A 111 -5.63 -33.55 11.70
CA LYS A 111 -4.70 -33.88 12.79
C LYS A 111 -4.23 -35.34 12.75
N SER A 112 -4.70 -36.14 11.80
CA SER A 112 -4.49 -37.60 11.79
C SER A 112 -3.00 -37.97 11.73
N GLU A 113 -2.23 -37.32 10.85
CA GLU A 113 -0.79 -37.57 10.72
C GLU A 113 -0.03 -37.25 12.02
N ILE A 114 -0.25 -36.06 12.59
CA ILE A 114 0.41 -35.64 13.85
C ILE A 114 0.00 -36.56 15.00
N THR A 115 -1.27 -36.91 15.09
CA THR A 115 -1.79 -37.76 16.17
C THR A 115 -1.16 -39.15 16.11
N ASN A 116 -0.99 -39.72 14.92
CA ASN A 116 -0.34 -41.01 14.74
C ASN A 116 1.14 -40.94 15.16
N ARG A 117 1.87 -39.90 14.74
CA ARG A 117 3.28 -39.69 15.15
C ARG A 117 3.44 -39.49 16.66
N LEU A 118 2.52 -38.75 17.26
CA LEU A 118 2.51 -38.54 18.71
C LEU A 118 2.31 -39.87 19.43
N LYS A 119 1.37 -40.70 18.98
CA LYS A 119 1.16 -42.06 19.52
C LYS A 119 2.38 -42.95 19.32
N GLU A 120 3.00 -42.96 18.14
CA GLU A 120 4.25 -43.70 17.89
C GLU A 120 5.35 -43.27 18.87
N SER A 121 5.52 -41.96 19.07
CA SER A 121 6.52 -41.41 20.00
C SER A 121 6.24 -41.78 21.45
N GLN A 122 4.97 -41.76 21.87
CA GLN A 122 4.55 -42.20 23.20
C GLN A 122 4.80 -43.70 23.42
N LEU A 123 4.50 -44.55 22.42
CA LEU A 123 4.77 -45.98 22.49
C LEU A 123 6.26 -46.29 22.54
N ASN A 124 7.07 -45.56 21.77
CA ASN A 124 8.53 -45.67 21.82
C ASN A 124 9.07 -45.28 23.20
N LEU A 125 8.58 -44.18 23.77
CA LEU A 125 8.97 -43.73 25.10
C LEU A 125 8.62 -44.80 26.15
N GLN A 126 7.39 -45.33 26.14
CA GLN A 126 6.97 -46.41 27.06
C GLN A 126 7.86 -47.66 26.92
N LYS A 127 8.22 -48.04 25.69
CA LYS A 127 9.13 -49.15 25.44
C LYS A 127 10.53 -48.89 26.02
N LEU A 128 11.06 -47.68 25.82
CA LEU A 128 12.37 -47.30 26.36
C LEU A 128 12.37 -47.26 27.89
N GLU A 129 11.30 -46.76 28.51
CA GLU A 129 11.14 -46.75 29.97
C GLU A 129 11.09 -48.17 30.54
N ALA A 130 10.34 -49.08 29.90
CA ALA A 130 10.27 -50.48 30.29
C ALA A 130 11.65 -51.16 30.17
N GLN A 131 12.36 -50.92 29.07
CA GLN A 131 13.72 -51.45 28.86
C GLN A 131 14.69 -50.89 29.90
N PHE A 132 14.66 -49.58 30.15
CA PHE A 132 15.50 -48.94 31.16
C PHE A 132 15.25 -49.52 32.55
N THR A 133 13.98 -49.71 32.90
CA THR A 133 13.58 -50.32 34.18
C THR A 133 14.10 -51.75 34.29
N GLN A 134 13.95 -52.56 33.24
CA GLN A 134 14.47 -53.92 33.21
C GLN A 134 15.99 -53.96 33.35
N THR A 135 16.73 -53.17 32.55
CA THR A 135 18.18 -53.09 32.63
C THR A 135 18.67 -52.63 34.00
N LYS A 136 17.95 -51.73 34.65
CA LYS A 136 18.24 -51.30 36.01
C LYS A 136 18.05 -52.44 37.03
N LEU A 137 16.97 -53.21 36.90
CA LEU A 137 16.72 -54.37 37.75
C LEU A 137 17.79 -55.45 37.55
N ASP A 138 18.12 -55.78 36.30
CA ASP A 138 19.15 -56.77 35.96
C ASP A 138 20.53 -56.34 36.49
N SER A 139 20.91 -55.07 36.28
CA SER A 139 22.16 -54.53 36.80
C SER A 139 22.22 -54.58 38.32
N THR A 140 21.10 -54.30 39.00
CA THR A 140 21.01 -54.39 40.46
C THR A 140 21.20 -55.83 40.93
N LEU A 141 20.58 -56.80 40.24
CA LEU A 141 20.73 -58.23 40.54
C LEU A 141 22.17 -58.70 40.32
N THR A 142 22.79 -58.34 39.19
CA THR A 142 24.19 -58.69 38.88
C THR A 142 25.16 -58.09 39.89
N LEU A 143 24.97 -56.82 40.30
CA LEU A 143 25.79 -56.20 41.34
C LEU A 143 25.61 -56.87 42.71
N SER A 144 24.40 -57.34 43.02
CA SER A 144 24.16 -58.10 44.25
C SER A 144 24.88 -59.45 44.21
N GLN A 145 24.78 -60.19 43.11
CA GLN A 145 25.47 -61.47 42.93
C GLN A 145 26.99 -61.32 43.01
N ALA A 146 27.55 -60.31 42.35
CA ALA A 146 28.99 -60.02 42.43
C ALA A 146 29.43 -59.67 43.86
N ARG A 147 28.59 -58.99 44.64
CA ARG A 147 28.87 -58.72 46.06
C ARG A 147 28.89 -60.01 46.89
N ASP A 148 27.91 -60.88 46.70
CA ASP A 148 27.84 -62.16 47.42
C ASP A 148 29.04 -63.06 47.06
N GLU A 149 29.47 -63.04 45.80
CA GLU A 149 30.67 -63.75 45.34
C GLU A 149 31.95 -63.20 46.00
N LEU A 150 32.10 -61.89 46.13
CA LEU A 150 33.23 -61.27 46.84
C LEU A 150 33.27 -61.69 48.32
N VAL A 151 32.10 -61.77 48.97
CA VAL A 151 32.00 -62.23 50.36
C VAL A 151 32.43 -63.70 50.47
N ASN A 152 31.96 -64.56 49.56
CA ASN A 152 32.38 -65.97 49.52
C ASN A 152 33.89 -66.12 49.28
N LEU A 153 34.46 -65.33 48.37
CA LEU A 153 35.90 -65.32 48.11
C LEU A 153 36.71 -64.87 49.33
N PHE A 154 36.21 -63.88 50.08
CA PHE A 154 36.82 -63.43 51.33
C PHE A 154 36.84 -64.55 52.38
N TYR A 155 35.71 -65.22 52.61
CA TYR A 155 35.65 -66.36 53.54
C TYR A 155 36.58 -67.51 53.11
N ALA A 156 36.62 -67.84 51.82
CA ALA A 156 37.52 -68.87 51.30
C ALA A 156 39.01 -68.51 51.47
N GLN A 157 39.35 -67.22 51.41
CA GLN A 157 40.71 -66.74 51.71
C GLN A 157 41.02 -66.86 53.21
N GLU A 158 40.09 -66.46 54.08
CA GLU A 158 40.23 -66.53 55.55
C GLU A 158 40.46 -67.97 56.01
N GLU A 159 39.66 -68.92 55.52
CA GLU A 159 39.79 -70.35 55.82
C GLU A 159 41.17 -70.89 55.45
N LYS A 160 41.65 -70.59 54.24
CA LYS A 160 42.99 -71.03 53.79
C LYS A 160 44.10 -70.45 54.66
N ARG A 161 43.94 -69.21 55.14
CA ARG A 161 44.92 -68.56 56.00
C ARG A 161 44.98 -69.24 57.37
N ILE A 162 43.83 -69.54 57.97
CA ILE A 162 43.74 -70.28 59.24
C ILE A 162 44.40 -71.66 59.13
N VAL A 163 44.21 -72.37 58.01
CA VAL A 163 44.84 -73.68 57.78
C VAL A 163 46.37 -73.58 57.74
N VAL A 164 46.91 -72.54 57.09
CA VAL A 164 48.35 -72.30 57.04
C VAL A 164 48.90 -71.92 58.42
N ASP A 165 48.21 -71.06 59.17
CA ASP A 165 48.64 -70.62 60.51
C ASP A 165 48.58 -71.77 61.56
N GLN A 166 47.80 -72.81 61.30
CA GLN A 166 47.68 -74.02 62.15
C GLN A 166 48.61 -75.17 61.76
N SER A 167 49.43 -75.00 60.71
CA SER A 167 50.42 -75.99 60.24
C SER A 167 51.83 -75.61 60.69
#